data_AF-A0A538RW29-F1
#
_entry.id   AF-A0A538RW29-F1
#
_cell.length_a   1.000
_cell.length_b   1.000
_cell.length_c   1.000
_cell.angle_alpha   90.00
_cell.angle_beta   90.00
_cell.angle_gamma   90.00
#
_symmetry.space_group_name_H-M   'P 1'
#
loop_
_entity.id
_entity.type
_entity.pdbx_description
1 polymer ?
#
loop_
_entity_poly.entity_id
_entity_poly.type
_entity_poly.pdbx_seq_one_letter_code
_entity_poly.pdbx_strand_id
1 'polypeptide(L)'
;MSGLCPRLTGSGLICASALAAGLLFLAGARARALAEPDDDLLEHVRRTEQVAAQKLETELRATLRDGAKLAKTDPALALERYRQALAELENDAVLPAGQRESLKRVFKDRIRTTKLELARASHKETRVTPSMIRRAEEARQAALRDEIGKTLRLIQSLQRDGKTAEANRLAEELARNHPESAEALAAARSTRSLDLFASARRLQNEQERGHTGALAEIEKSSTPAGGDVEFPKDWKEKTAARSTAVKLTAKEKAILRALSEKITVNFKNTKLQDVLDTLETKLGVTLVPPDQESLKEIEASYDTPITLNLRGVSARTVLRKVFADLGMTYVIKDESIYIVSQQRAKELMVTRAYYIGDILAAMSTAPVQPLAGGLPLNPGGPQLGAGLQPFAFGALPVQAAPANPPQAAAQGQANNVVQNAAAIMEIVRSSVDPQSWRENGGAGTITYNAAAMSLVIRQSAEVHAQLASGGLAK
;
A
#
# COMPACT_ATOMS: atom_id res chain seq x y z
N MET A 1 12.03 -18.21 -27.74
CA MET A 1 13.40 -18.50 -27.28
C MET A 1 13.55 -20.01 -27.12
N SER A 2 14.26 -20.62 -28.05
CA SER A 2 14.82 -21.99 -28.13
C SER A 2 15.20 -22.10 -29.61
N GLY A 3 16.41 -21.68 -30.03
CA GLY A 3 17.58 -22.57 -30.16
C GLY A 3 17.35 -23.55 -31.32
N LEU A 4 18.14 -23.70 -32.38
CA LEU A 4 19.50 -23.31 -32.73
C LEU A 4 19.63 -23.56 -34.26
N CYS A 5 20.36 -22.70 -34.97
CA CYS A 5 21.03 -23.02 -36.25
C CYS A 5 22.29 -23.88 -35.97
N PRO A 6 23.11 -24.30 -36.95
CA PRO A 6 22.86 -24.91 -38.27
C PRO A 6 23.80 -26.14 -38.48
N ARG A 7 23.77 -26.82 -39.63
CA ARG A 7 24.95 -27.61 -40.08
C ARG A 7 25.00 -27.77 -41.60
N LEU A 8 26.11 -27.28 -42.18
CA LEU A 8 26.67 -27.66 -43.47
C LEU A 8 27.07 -29.14 -43.45
N THR A 9 27.01 -29.80 -44.61
CA THR A 9 28.15 -30.39 -45.37
C THR A 9 27.67 -31.55 -46.26
N GLY A 10 28.29 -31.74 -47.43
CA GLY A 10 28.11 -32.95 -48.22
C GLY A 10 28.62 -32.87 -49.66
N SER A 11 29.93 -32.89 -49.83
CA SER A 11 30.66 -33.04 -51.11
C SER A 11 30.90 -34.52 -51.47
N GLY A 12 31.16 -34.81 -52.75
CA GLY A 12 31.77 -36.06 -53.26
C GLY A 12 30.74 -36.98 -53.96
N LEU A 13 30.76 -37.26 -55.26
CA LEU A 13 31.81 -37.68 -56.20
C LEU A 13 32.41 -39.06 -55.83
N ILE A 14 32.09 -40.09 -56.62
CA ILE A 14 32.81 -41.36 -56.95
C ILE A 14 31.80 -42.19 -57.79
N CYS A 15 31.94 -42.40 -59.10
CA CYS A 15 32.86 -43.27 -59.87
C CYS A 15 32.70 -44.79 -59.65
N ALA A 16 32.55 -45.52 -60.77
CA ALA A 16 32.83 -46.95 -60.97
C ALA A 16 31.85 -47.95 -60.31
N SER A 17 31.47 -49.09 -60.87
CA SER A 17 31.79 -49.80 -62.12
C SER A 17 30.98 -51.12 -62.12
N ALA A 18 30.80 -51.68 -63.31
CA ALA A 18 30.94 -53.11 -63.60
C ALA A 18 29.89 -54.14 -63.08
N LEU A 19 29.22 -54.71 -64.11
CA LEU A 19 29.25 -56.13 -64.49
C LEU A 19 28.15 -57.12 -64.02
N ALA A 20 27.79 -57.92 -65.03
CA ALA A 20 27.34 -59.32 -65.02
C ALA A 20 25.85 -59.60 -64.81
N ALA A 21 25.23 -60.61 -65.43
CA ALA A 21 25.40 -61.42 -66.65
C ALA A 21 24.40 -62.59 -66.49
N GLY A 22 23.81 -63.05 -67.59
CA GLY A 22 23.12 -64.35 -67.67
C GLY A 22 22.46 -64.49 -69.05
N LEU A 23 23.12 -65.04 -70.09
CA LEU A 23 23.33 -66.49 -70.40
C LEU A 23 21.98 -67.24 -70.49
N LEU A 24 21.64 -68.03 -71.50
CA LEU A 24 22.43 -68.82 -72.47
C LEU A 24 21.43 -69.44 -73.48
N PHE A 25 21.77 -69.56 -74.77
CA PHE A 25 21.76 -70.86 -75.47
C PHE A 25 22.56 -70.79 -76.79
N LEU A 26 23.37 -71.82 -77.01
CA LEU A 26 24.33 -72.05 -78.10
C LEU A 26 23.66 -72.44 -79.43
N ALA A 27 24.33 -72.14 -80.55
CA ALA A 27 24.88 -73.15 -81.48
C ALA A 27 25.63 -72.46 -82.64
N GLY A 28 26.84 -72.95 -82.94
CA GLY A 28 27.69 -72.41 -84.01
C GLY A 28 27.41 -73.02 -85.39
N ALA A 29 27.87 -72.32 -86.42
CA ALA A 29 28.28 -72.91 -87.70
C ALA A 29 29.20 -71.93 -88.46
N ARG A 30 30.07 -72.52 -89.27
CA ARG A 30 31.26 -71.94 -89.91
C ARG A 30 30.96 -70.95 -91.05
N ALA A 31 31.89 -70.00 -91.18
CA ALA A 31 32.45 -69.39 -92.39
C ALA A 31 31.82 -69.73 -93.76
N ARG A 32 31.47 -68.70 -94.55
CA ARG A 32 32.25 -68.31 -95.74
C ARG A 32 31.87 -66.91 -96.21
N ALA A 33 32.89 -66.19 -96.67
CA ALA A 33 32.83 -64.86 -97.27
C ALA A 33 31.82 -64.76 -98.41
N LEU A 34 31.33 -63.55 -98.67
CA LEU A 34 31.27 -62.90 -99.98
C LEU A 34 31.01 -61.40 -99.76
N ALA A 35 31.79 -60.57 -100.43
CA ALA A 35 31.67 -59.12 -100.41
C ALA A 35 30.44 -58.69 -101.23
N GLU A 36 29.64 -57.78 -100.67
CA GLU A 36 28.54 -57.05 -101.34
C GLU A 36 28.52 -55.59 -100.82
N PRO A 37 27.99 -54.63 -101.61
CA PRO A 37 28.48 -53.26 -101.66
C PRO A 37 28.00 -52.38 -100.50
N ASP A 38 28.87 -51.46 -100.06
CA ASP A 38 28.68 -50.49 -98.96
C ASP A 38 27.49 -49.50 -99.12
N ASP A 39 26.66 -49.62 -100.15
CA ASP A 39 25.57 -48.67 -100.47
C ASP A 39 24.28 -48.91 -99.64
N ASP A 40 24.00 -50.16 -99.24
CA ASP A 40 22.74 -50.52 -98.55
C ASP A 40 22.76 -50.27 -97.02
N LEU A 41 23.93 -50.39 -96.38
CA LEU A 41 24.08 -50.10 -94.95
C LEU A 41 23.99 -48.59 -94.64
N LEU A 42 24.52 -47.75 -95.52
CA LEU A 42 24.42 -46.29 -95.38
C LEU A 42 22.98 -45.80 -95.60
N GLU A 43 22.23 -46.43 -96.51
CA GLU A 43 20.82 -46.12 -96.71
C GLU A 43 19.95 -46.60 -95.52
N HIS A 44 20.24 -47.78 -94.98
CA HIS A 44 19.57 -48.28 -93.78
C HIS A 44 19.83 -47.40 -92.55
N VAL A 45 21.09 -46.98 -92.31
CA VAL A 45 21.45 -46.07 -91.21
C VAL A 45 20.73 -44.73 -91.38
N ARG A 46 20.75 -44.12 -92.58
CA ARG A 46 20.01 -42.88 -92.87
C ARG A 46 18.50 -43.03 -92.63
N ARG A 47 17.91 -44.17 -93.01
CA ARG A 47 16.48 -44.44 -92.78
C ARG A 47 16.17 -44.58 -91.29
N THR A 48 17.04 -45.23 -90.51
CA THR A 48 16.88 -45.36 -89.06
C THR A 48 17.08 -44.03 -88.31
N GLU A 49 18.04 -43.21 -88.72
CA GLU A 49 18.26 -41.86 -88.17
C GLU A 49 17.08 -40.93 -88.50
N GLN A 50 16.54 -41.00 -89.72
CA GLN A 50 15.33 -40.25 -90.10
C GLN A 50 14.11 -40.67 -89.28
N VAL A 51 13.91 -41.97 -89.06
CA VAL A 51 12.81 -42.47 -88.22
C VAL A 51 13.01 -42.06 -86.75
N ALA A 52 14.24 -42.08 -86.24
CA ALA A 52 14.56 -41.61 -84.89
C ALA A 52 14.31 -40.09 -84.74
N ALA A 53 14.73 -39.29 -85.72
CA ALA A 53 14.49 -37.85 -85.76
C ALA A 53 12.99 -37.52 -85.80
N GLN A 54 12.20 -38.25 -86.61
CA GLN A 54 10.74 -38.07 -86.67
C GLN A 54 10.04 -38.42 -85.36
N LYS A 55 10.47 -39.49 -84.68
CA LYS A 55 9.93 -39.87 -83.36
C LYS A 55 10.21 -38.80 -82.30
N LEU A 56 11.45 -38.34 -82.22
CA LEU A 56 11.86 -37.31 -81.27
C LEU A 56 11.15 -35.97 -81.55
N GLU A 57 11.01 -35.58 -82.81
CA GLU A 57 10.24 -34.40 -83.21
C GLU A 57 8.76 -34.51 -82.77
N THR A 58 8.17 -35.70 -82.91
CA THR A 58 6.79 -35.96 -82.50
C THR A 58 6.62 -35.88 -80.98
N GLU A 59 7.58 -36.43 -80.23
CA GLU A 59 7.60 -36.38 -78.77
C GLU A 59 7.77 -34.95 -78.25
N LEU A 60 8.72 -34.18 -78.79
CA LEU A 60 8.90 -32.77 -78.42
C LEU A 60 7.67 -31.92 -78.74
N ARG A 61 6.99 -32.19 -79.86
CA ARG A 61 5.70 -31.57 -80.18
C ARG A 61 4.59 -32.00 -79.22
N ALA A 62 4.59 -33.24 -78.75
CA ALA A 62 3.67 -33.68 -77.70
C ALA A 62 3.94 -32.93 -76.39
N THR A 63 5.20 -32.81 -75.97
CA THR A 63 5.61 -32.03 -74.78
C THR A 63 5.22 -30.56 -74.88
N LEU A 64 5.29 -29.94 -76.07
CA LEU A 64 4.78 -28.59 -76.29
C LEU A 64 3.28 -28.48 -76.06
N ARG A 65 2.49 -29.45 -76.57
CA ARG A 65 1.03 -29.49 -76.41
C ARG A 65 0.62 -29.76 -74.96
N ASP A 66 1.25 -30.72 -74.30
CA ASP A 66 0.92 -31.10 -72.93
C ASP A 66 1.39 -30.05 -71.93
N GLY A 67 2.59 -29.51 -72.14
CA GLY A 67 3.06 -28.35 -71.40
C GLY A 67 2.12 -27.14 -71.58
N ALA A 68 1.48 -26.98 -72.74
CA ALA A 68 0.57 -25.84 -72.96
C ALA A 68 -0.77 -26.01 -72.22
N LYS A 69 -1.22 -27.25 -72.02
CA LYS A 69 -2.34 -27.56 -71.13
C LYS A 69 -1.96 -27.33 -69.67
N LEU A 70 -0.79 -27.83 -69.26
CA LEU A 70 -0.26 -27.65 -67.91
C LEU A 70 -0.03 -26.18 -67.58
N ALA A 71 0.47 -25.37 -68.52
CA ALA A 71 0.69 -23.94 -68.28
C ALA A 71 -0.58 -23.18 -67.84
N LYS A 72 -1.77 -23.68 -68.22
CA LYS A 72 -3.06 -23.10 -67.80
C LYS A 72 -3.47 -23.49 -66.37
N THR A 73 -3.07 -24.67 -65.90
CA THR A 73 -3.49 -25.22 -64.59
C THR A 73 -2.41 -25.10 -63.53
N ASP A 74 -1.16 -25.39 -63.92
CA ASP A 74 0.05 -25.31 -63.12
C ASP A 74 1.22 -24.78 -63.99
N PRO A 75 1.41 -23.44 -64.02
CA PRO A 75 2.49 -22.83 -64.78
C PRO A 75 3.90 -23.16 -64.24
N ALA A 76 4.04 -23.58 -62.98
CA ALA A 76 5.34 -23.94 -62.42
C ALA A 76 5.83 -25.28 -62.95
N LEU A 77 4.96 -26.30 -62.93
CA LEU A 77 5.27 -27.62 -63.47
C LEU A 77 5.47 -27.59 -65.00
N ALA A 78 4.72 -26.76 -65.73
CA ALA A 78 4.90 -26.57 -67.16
C ALA A 78 6.28 -25.96 -67.51
N LEU A 79 6.75 -25.00 -66.72
CA LEU A 79 8.06 -24.37 -66.90
C LEU A 79 9.20 -25.38 -66.72
N GLU A 80 9.07 -26.29 -65.77
CA GLU A 80 10.05 -27.35 -65.53
C GLU A 80 10.13 -28.30 -66.72
N ARG A 81 8.99 -28.80 -67.21
CA ARG A 81 8.93 -29.69 -68.38
C ARG A 81 9.50 -29.06 -69.64
N TYR A 82 9.25 -27.76 -69.87
CA TYR A 82 9.84 -27.06 -71.01
C TYR A 82 11.35 -26.87 -70.90
N ARG A 83 11.89 -26.71 -69.67
CA ARG A 83 13.34 -26.64 -69.46
C ARG A 83 14.01 -27.99 -69.67
N GLN A 84 13.39 -29.07 -69.21
CA GLN A 84 13.88 -30.43 -69.43
C GLN A 84 13.94 -30.76 -70.93
N ALA A 85 12.87 -30.48 -71.67
CA ALA A 85 12.85 -30.67 -73.13
C ALA A 85 13.86 -29.79 -73.88
N LEU A 86 14.12 -28.56 -73.40
CA LEU A 86 15.16 -27.70 -73.98
C LEU A 86 16.56 -28.27 -73.74
N ALA A 87 16.82 -28.82 -72.55
CA ALA A 87 18.10 -29.44 -72.22
C ALA A 87 18.35 -30.73 -73.03
N GLU A 88 17.30 -31.54 -73.25
CA GLU A 88 17.35 -32.71 -74.13
C GLU A 88 17.69 -32.31 -75.57
N LEU A 89 17.06 -31.24 -76.08
CA LEU A 89 17.31 -30.71 -77.42
C LEU A 89 18.69 -30.03 -77.57
N GLU A 90 19.31 -29.61 -76.47
CA GLU A 90 20.69 -29.07 -76.47
C GLU A 90 21.75 -30.16 -76.58
N ASN A 91 21.48 -31.36 -76.06
CA ASN A 91 22.41 -32.50 -76.05
C ASN A 91 22.15 -33.51 -77.18
N ASP A 92 21.02 -33.42 -77.90
CA ASP A 92 20.72 -34.31 -79.02
C ASP A 92 21.59 -34.05 -80.27
N ALA A 93 22.00 -35.14 -80.93
CA ALA A 93 22.72 -35.11 -82.21
C ALA A 93 21.90 -35.63 -83.39
N VAL A 94 20.71 -36.22 -83.14
CA VAL A 94 19.91 -36.95 -84.12
C VAL A 94 19.07 -36.02 -85.01
N LEU A 95 18.60 -34.89 -84.49
CA LEU A 95 17.81 -33.92 -85.26
C LEU A 95 18.67 -33.07 -86.23
N PRO A 96 18.20 -32.78 -87.46
CA PRO A 96 18.84 -31.82 -88.35
C PRO A 96 18.99 -30.43 -87.71
N ALA A 97 20.14 -29.77 -87.92
CA ALA A 97 20.49 -28.51 -87.24
C ALA A 97 19.42 -27.41 -87.38
N GLY A 98 18.81 -27.27 -88.56
CA GLY A 98 17.76 -26.28 -88.79
C GLY A 98 16.47 -26.54 -88.00
N GLN A 99 16.07 -27.81 -87.86
CA GLN A 99 14.88 -28.19 -87.10
C GLN A 99 15.11 -28.05 -85.59
N ARG A 100 16.30 -28.47 -85.12
CA ARG A 100 16.72 -28.32 -83.72
C ARG A 100 16.68 -26.87 -83.27
N GLU A 101 17.24 -25.96 -84.06
CA GLU A 101 17.26 -24.53 -83.70
C GLU A 101 15.86 -23.91 -83.71
N SER A 102 14.99 -24.34 -84.62
CA SER A 102 13.59 -23.90 -84.65
C SER A 102 12.83 -24.32 -83.37
N LEU A 103 13.00 -25.57 -82.91
CA LEU A 103 12.36 -26.08 -81.70
C LEU A 103 12.95 -25.43 -80.44
N LYS A 104 14.27 -25.20 -80.37
CA LYS A 104 14.90 -24.46 -79.26
C LYS A 104 14.29 -23.07 -79.10
N ARG A 105 14.07 -22.37 -80.23
CA ARG A 105 13.44 -21.05 -80.24
C ARG A 105 12.01 -21.10 -79.70
N VAL A 106 11.23 -22.11 -80.09
CA VAL A 106 9.85 -22.31 -79.61
C VAL A 106 9.81 -22.63 -78.12
N PHE A 107 10.66 -23.53 -77.61
CA PHE A 107 10.72 -23.83 -76.17
C PHE A 107 11.19 -22.62 -75.35
N LYS A 108 12.21 -21.87 -75.81
CA LYS A 108 12.67 -20.64 -75.13
C LYS A 108 11.56 -19.59 -75.05
N ASP A 109 10.79 -19.40 -76.12
CA ASP A 109 9.65 -18.47 -76.12
C ASP A 109 8.53 -18.95 -75.19
N ARG A 110 8.26 -20.26 -75.15
CA ARG A 110 7.26 -20.84 -74.25
C ARG A 110 7.66 -20.75 -72.78
N ILE A 111 8.94 -20.93 -72.46
CA ILE A 111 9.50 -20.69 -71.12
C ILE A 111 9.33 -19.22 -70.72
N ARG A 112 9.64 -18.29 -71.63
CA ARG A 112 9.50 -16.84 -71.37
C ARG A 112 8.05 -16.47 -71.08
N THR A 113 7.11 -16.90 -71.92
CA THR A 113 5.68 -16.60 -71.75
C THR A 113 5.12 -17.20 -70.46
N THR A 114 5.42 -18.47 -70.18
CA THR A 114 4.96 -19.15 -68.95
C THR A 114 5.57 -18.50 -67.69
N LYS A 115 6.83 -18.06 -67.73
CA LYS A 115 7.47 -17.32 -66.63
C LYS A 115 6.78 -15.97 -66.37
N LEU A 116 6.35 -15.27 -67.42
CA LEU A 116 5.59 -14.02 -67.30
C LEU A 116 4.20 -14.26 -66.72
N GLU A 117 3.53 -15.33 -67.10
CA GLU A 117 2.22 -15.72 -66.56
C GLU A 117 2.32 -16.08 -65.07
N LEU A 118 3.33 -16.86 -64.67
CA LEU A 118 3.60 -17.18 -63.27
C LEU A 118 3.86 -15.90 -62.44
N ALA A 119 4.68 -14.98 -62.95
CA ALA A 119 4.94 -13.70 -62.29
C ALA A 119 3.67 -12.85 -62.16
N ARG A 120 2.80 -12.82 -63.19
CA ARG A 120 1.52 -12.10 -63.15
C ARG A 120 0.54 -12.72 -62.15
N ALA A 121 0.51 -14.05 -62.02
CA ALA A 121 -0.34 -14.76 -61.07
C ALA A 121 0.05 -14.45 -59.62
N SER A 122 1.35 -14.55 -59.28
CA SER A 122 1.85 -14.21 -57.94
C SER A 122 1.62 -12.73 -57.58
N HIS A 123 1.71 -11.82 -58.54
CA HIS A 123 1.51 -10.38 -58.30
C HIS A 123 0.02 -9.99 -58.11
N LYS A 124 -0.91 -10.86 -58.51
CA LYS A 124 -2.36 -10.66 -58.38
C LYS A 124 -2.87 -11.02 -56.99
N GLU A 125 -2.27 -12.01 -56.32
CA GLU A 125 -2.65 -12.42 -54.95
C GLU A 125 -2.16 -11.46 -53.86
N THR A 126 -0.98 -10.84 -54.01
CA THR A 126 -0.40 -9.95 -52.99
C THR A 126 -0.93 -8.50 -53.06
N ARG A 127 -1.79 -8.16 -54.03
CA ARG A 127 -2.25 -6.77 -54.24
C ARG A 127 -3.39 -6.41 -53.27
N VAL A 128 -3.05 -5.77 -52.15
CA VAL A 128 -4.02 -5.05 -51.32
C VAL A 128 -4.68 -3.97 -52.18
N THR A 129 -5.98 -4.10 -52.44
CA THR A 129 -6.72 -3.11 -53.23
C THR A 129 -7.30 -2.02 -52.34
N PRO A 130 -7.46 -0.77 -52.84
CA PRO A 130 -8.11 0.30 -52.08
C PRO A 130 -9.51 -0.06 -51.55
N SER A 131 -10.25 -0.94 -52.25
CA SER A 131 -11.56 -1.43 -51.80
C SER A 131 -11.49 -2.40 -50.62
N MET A 132 -10.42 -3.21 -50.51
CA MET A 132 -10.18 -4.06 -49.35
C MET A 132 -9.81 -3.23 -48.11
N ILE A 133 -9.01 -2.18 -48.27
CA ILE A 133 -8.68 -1.23 -47.19
C ILE A 133 -9.96 -0.56 -46.68
N ARG A 134 -10.77 -0.02 -47.59
CA ARG A 134 -12.05 0.62 -47.25
C ARG A 134 -13.00 -0.33 -46.52
N ARG A 135 -13.16 -1.58 -46.99
CA ARG A 135 -13.98 -2.58 -46.29
C ARG A 135 -13.43 -2.95 -44.92
N ALA A 136 -12.12 -3.09 -44.79
CA ALA A 136 -11.50 -3.38 -43.51
C ALA A 136 -11.69 -2.21 -42.52
N GLU A 137 -11.61 -0.96 -43.00
CA GLU A 137 -11.85 0.24 -42.22
C GLU A 137 -13.33 0.37 -41.82
N GLU A 138 -14.26 0.15 -42.75
CA GLU A 138 -15.71 0.10 -42.49
C GLU A 138 -16.05 -0.98 -41.45
N ALA A 139 -15.42 -2.16 -41.52
CA ALA A 139 -15.61 -3.23 -40.55
C ALA A 139 -15.06 -2.87 -39.16
N ARG A 140 -13.90 -2.19 -39.08
CA ARG A 140 -13.35 -1.68 -37.81
C ARG A 140 -14.26 -0.63 -37.19
N GLN A 141 -14.77 0.31 -37.99
CA GLN A 141 -15.71 1.32 -37.53
C GLN A 141 -17.03 0.70 -37.08
N ALA A 142 -17.53 -0.33 -37.76
CA ALA A 142 -18.72 -1.07 -37.34
C ALA A 142 -18.50 -1.77 -35.99
N ALA A 143 -17.37 -2.45 -35.80
CA ALA A 143 -17.03 -3.09 -34.54
C ALA A 143 -16.92 -2.08 -33.38
N LEU A 144 -16.29 -0.92 -33.63
CA LEU A 144 -16.19 0.17 -32.66
C LEU A 144 -17.57 0.71 -32.27
N ARG A 145 -18.47 0.92 -33.24
CA ARG A 145 -19.86 1.34 -32.96
C ARG A 145 -20.62 0.32 -32.12
N ASP A 146 -20.43 -0.97 -32.39
CA ASP A 146 -21.06 -2.05 -31.61
C ASP A 146 -20.56 -2.09 -30.17
N GLU A 147 -19.26 -1.85 -29.95
CA GLU A 147 -18.65 -1.76 -28.61
C GLU A 147 -19.22 -0.56 -27.83
N ILE A 148 -19.20 0.63 -28.43
CA ILE A 148 -19.79 1.85 -27.85
C ILE A 148 -21.26 1.59 -27.50
N GLY A 149 -22.03 0.97 -28.41
CA GLY A 149 -23.44 0.64 -28.18
C GLY A 149 -23.69 -0.37 -27.05
N LYS A 150 -22.77 -1.30 -26.79
CA LYS A 150 -22.84 -2.20 -25.62
C LYS A 150 -22.62 -1.42 -24.33
N THR A 151 -21.60 -0.58 -24.27
CA THR A 151 -21.29 0.25 -23.09
C THR A 151 -22.41 1.24 -22.79
N LEU A 152 -22.99 1.87 -23.82
CA LEU A 152 -24.15 2.77 -23.66
C LEU A 152 -25.38 2.05 -23.08
N ARG A 153 -25.64 0.80 -23.47
CA ARG A 153 -26.73 -0.01 -22.87
C ARG A 153 -26.48 -0.30 -21.40
N LEU A 154 -25.22 -0.56 -21.03
CA LEU A 154 -24.83 -0.75 -19.63
C LEU A 154 -24.99 0.55 -18.81
N ILE A 155 -24.60 1.69 -19.38
CA ILE A 155 -24.83 3.02 -18.77
C ILE A 155 -26.33 3.23 -18.54
N GLN A 156 -27.17 2.90 -19.52
CA GLN A 156 -28.62 3.03 -19.41
C GLN A 156 -29.22 2.10 -18.33
N SER A 157 -28.72 0.88 -18.17
CA SER A 157 -29.18 0.00 -17.07
C SER A 157 -28.78 0.54 -15.70
N LEU A 158 -27.54 1.04 -15.55
CA LEU A 158 -27.09 1.66 -14.30
C LEU A 158 -27.90 2.91 -13.93
N GLN A 159 -28.35 3.69 -14.93
CA GLN A 159 -29.28 4.81 -14.71
C GLN A 159 -30.65 4.32 -14.21
N ARG A 160 -31.20 3.24 -14.78
CA ARG A 160 -32.48 2.66 -14.33
C ARG A 160 -32.39 2.12 -12.90
N ASP A 161 -31.24 1.55 -12.53
CA ASP A 161 -30.98 1.03 -11.19
C ASP A 161 -30.69 2.15 -10.16
N GLY A 162 -30.70 3.42 -10.57
CA GLY A 162 -30.41 4.56 -9.69
C GLY A 162 -28.94 4.72 -9.32
N LYS A 163 -28.04 3.95 -9.94
CA LYS A 163 -26.59 3.99 -9.73
C LYS A 163 -25.92 5.10 -10.56
N THR A 164 -26.35 6.34 -10.34
CA THR A 164 -25.95 7.52 -11.14
C THR A 164 -24.43 7.75 -11.16
N ALA A 165 -23.75 7.52 -10.05
CA ALA A 165 -22.31 7.74 -9.93
C ALA A 165 -21.48 6.70 -10.70
N GLU A 166 -21.93 5.44 -10.75
CA GLU A 166 -21.30 4.39 -11.57
C GLU A 166 -21.55 4.66 -13.05
N ALA A 167 -22.79 5.02 -13.41
CA ALA A 167 -23.15 5.39 -14.77
C ALA A 167 -22.32 6.58 -15.27
N ASN A 168 -22.10 7.60 -14.44
CA ASN A 168 -21.30 8.76 -14.81
C ASN A 168 -19.81 8.41 -15.02
N ARG A 169 -19.21 7.62 -14.13
CA ARG A 169 -17.81 7.17 -14.28
C ARG A 169 -17.59 6.42 -15.59
N LEU A 170 -18.49 5.48 -15.91
CA LEU A 170 -18.41 4.68 -17.11
C LEU A 170 -18.62 5.52 -18.39
N ALA A 171 -19.55 6.48 -18.35
CA ALA A 171 -19.79 7.37 -19.48
C ALA A 171 -18.63 8.35 -19.71
N GLU A 172 -18.01 8.87 -18.64
CA GLU A 172 -16.81 9.70 -18.74
C GLU A 172 -15.61 8.90 -19.28
N GLU A 173 -15.44 7.64 -18.88
CA GLU A 173 -14.42 6.76 -19.43
C GLU A 173 -14.64 6.48 -20.91
N LEU A 174 -15.89 6.19 -21.31
CA LEU A 174 -16.26 6.01 -22.71
C LEU A 174 -15.95 7.25 -23.54
N ALA A 175 -16.27 8.44 -23.03
CA ALA A 175 -15.98 9.72 -23.70
C ALA A 175 -14.47 10.05 -23.77
N ARG A 176 -13.67 9.63 -22.78
CA ARG A 176 -12.21 9.79 -22.80
C ARG A 176 -11.55 8.86 -23.82
N ASN A 177 -12.03 7.62 -23.93
CA ASN A 177 -11.48 6.63 -24.85
C ASN A 177 -11.95 6.86 -26.30
N HIS A 178 -13.12 7.47 -26.49
CA HIS A 178 -13.72 7.77 -27.80
C HIS A 178 -14.14 9.24 -27.91
N PRO A 179 -13.18 10.19 -27.95
CA PRO A 179 -13.48 11.62 -28.04
C PRO A 179 -14.19 12.03 -29.34
N GLU A 180 -14.10 11.21 -30.40
CA GLU A 180 -14.75 11.43 -31.69
C GLU A 180 -16.23 11.01 -31.74
N SER A 181 -16.70 10.20 -30.77
CA SER A 181 -18.09 9.74 -30.74
C SER A 181 -19.00 10.78 -30.08
N ALA A 182 -19.97 11.27 -30.84
CA ALA A 182 -20.99 12.19 -30.34
C ALA A 182 -21.87 11.54 -29.26
N GLU A 183 -22.15 10.23 -29.40
CA GLU A 183 -22.97 9.46 -28.46
C GLU A 183 -22.27 9.29 -27.11
N ALA A 184 -20.96 9.02 -27.11
CA ALA A 184 -20.16 8.92 -25.89
C ALA A 184 -20.12 10.26 -25.14
N LEU A 185 -19.90 11.37 -25.84
CA LEU A 185 -19.91 12.71 -25.27
C LEU A 185 -21.28 13.10 -24.72
N ALA A 186 -22.37 12.77 -25.44
CA ALA A 186 -23.73 13.03 -25.00
C ALA A 186 -24.09 12.21 -23.75
N ALA A 187 -23.69 10.94 -23.71
CA ALA A 187 -23.87 10.07 -22.55
C ALA A 187 -23.19 10.68 -21.32
N ALA A 188 -21.91 11.05 -21.41
CA ALA A 188 -21.16 11.66 -20.31
C ALA A 188 -21.80 12.94 -19.77
N ARG A 189 -22.30 13.82 -20.66
CA ARG A 189 -23.03 15.03 -20.24
C ARG A 189 -24.32 14.68 -19.49
N SER A 190 -25.12 13.76 -20.05
CA SER A 190 -26.41 13.38 -19.45
C SER A 190 -26.24 12.69 -18.10
N THR A 191 -25.28 11.76 -17.97
CA THR A 191 -24.99 11.06 -16.71
C THR A 191 -24.46 11.99 -15.66
N ARG A 192 -23.61 12.95 -16.03
CA ARG A 192 -23.08 13.95 -15.11
C ARG A 192 -24.21 14.80 -14.54
N SER A 193 -25.12 15.28 -15.38
CA SER A 193 -26.29 16.04 -14.91
C SER A 193 -27.15 15.21 -13.95
N LEU A 194 -27.46 13.96 -14.30
CA LEU A 194 -28.23 13.07 -13.43
C LEU A 194 -27.56 12.82 -12.07
N ASP A 195 -26.24 12.63 -12.08
CA ASP A 195 -25.47 12.42 -10.84
C ASP A 195 -25.42 13.68 -9.96
N LEU A 196 -25.31 14.87 -10.57
CA LEU A 196 -25.39 16.14 -9.86
C LEU A 196 -26.77 16.32 -9.19
N PHE A 197 -27.86 16.00 -9.89
CA PHE A 197 -29.20 16.07 -9.28
C PHE A 197 -29.38 15.04 -8.16
N ALA A 198 -28.91 13.81 -8.36
CA ALA A 198 -29.01 12.76 -7.35
C ALA A 198 -28.19 13.09 -6.09
N SER A 199 -26.97 13.61 -6.25
CA SER A 199 -26.12 14.05 -5.15
C SER A 199 -26.68 15.28 -4.42
N ALA A 200 -27.19 16.27 -5.15
CA ALA A 200 -27.86 17.43 -4.55
C ALA A 200 -29.07 17.02 -3.70
N ARG A 201 -29.88 16.08 -4.18
CA ARG A 201 -31.01 15.54 -3.41
C ARG A 201 -30.58 14.78 -2.16
N ARG A 202 -29.50 13.99 -2.24
CA ARG A 202 -28.93 13.31 -1.06
C ARG A 202 -28.46 14.32 -0.02
N LEU A 203 -27.73 15.34 -0.45
CA LEU A 203 -27.25 16.42 0.42
C LEU A 203 -28.42 17.16 1.06
N GLN A 204 -29.46 17.50 0.30
CA GLN A 204 -30.66 18.14 0.84
C GLN A 204 -31.34 17.26 1.90
N ASN A 205 -31.53 15.96 1.64
CA ASN A 205 -32.11 15.03 2.61
C ASN A 205 -31.24 14.92 3.88
N GLU A 206 -29.91 14.94 3.76
CA GLU A 206 -28.99 14.94 4.90
C GLU A 206 -29.08 16.24 5.70
N GLN A 207 -29.18 17.39 5.02
CA GLN A 207 -29.40 18.69 5.66
C GLN A 207 -30.74 18.73 6.40
N GLU A 208 -31.82 18.25 5.77
CA GLU A 208 -33.15 18.17 6.40
C GLU A 208 -33.13 17.28 7.64
N ARG A 209 -32.46 16.13 7.58
CA ARG A 209 -32.26 15.23 8.74
C ARG A 209 -31.46 15.90 9.85
N GLY A 210 -30.33 16.53 9.50
CA GLY A 210 -29.50 17.25 10.46
C GLY A 210 -30.23 18.43 11.10
N HIS A 211 -30.99 19.19 10.32
CA HIS A 211 -31.80 20.29 10.79
C HIS A 211 -32.90 19.82 11.75
N THR A 212 -33.62 18.75 11.39
CA THR A 212 -34.66 18.16 12.26
C THR A 212 -34.05 17.65 13.56
N GLY A 213 -32.87 17.00 13.50
CA GLY A 213 -32.14 16.55 14.69
C GLY A 213 -31.72 17.72 15.59
N ALA A 214 -31.20 18.80 15.02
CA ALA A 214 -30.81 20.00 15.77
C ALA A 214 -32.01 20.66 16.46
N LEU A 215 -33.15 20.77 15.77
CA LEU A 215 -34.38 21.29 16.38
C LEU A 215 -34.87 20.39 17.52
N ALA A 216 -34.79 19.06 17.36
CA ALA A 216 -35.16 18.13 18.42
C ALA A 216 -34.23 18.25 19.65
N GLU A 217 -32.94 18.53 19.47
CA GLU A 217 -32.02 18.82 20.58
C GLU A 217 -32.34 20.14 21.29
N ILE A 218 -32.72 21.17 20.55
CA ILE A 218 -33.16 22.46 21.11
C ILE A 218 -34.43 22.25 21.95
N GLU A 219 -35.42 21.52 21.43
CA GLU A 219 -36.65 21.21 22.16
C GLU A 219 -36.37 20.36 23.41
N LYS A 220 -35.48 19.37 23.30
CA LYS A 220 -35.03 18.57 24.44
C LYS A 220 -34.36 19.42 25.52
N SER A 221 -33.50 20.36 25.16
CA SER A 221 -32.86 21.26 26.14
C SER A 221 -33.81 22.30 26.74
N SER A 222 -34.93 22.57 26.06
CA SER A 222 -36.03 23.40 26.58
C SER A 222 -36.92 22.66 27.56
N THR A 223 -36.78 21.33 27.68
CA THR A 223 -37.49 20.54 28.69
C THR A 223 -36.74 20.66 30.02
N PRO A 224 -37.39 21.11 31.11
CA PRO A 224 -36.74 21.17 32.42
C PRO A 224 -36.22 19.80 32.85
N ALA A 225 -35.02 19.76 33.41
CA ALA A 225 -34.49 18.55 34.04
C ALA A 225 -35.35 18.16 35.25
N GLY A 226 -35.50 16.86 35.51
CA GLY A 226 -36.25 16.33 36.66
C GLY A 226 -35.60 16.58 38.02
N GLY A 227 -34.37 17.12 38.04
CA GLY A 227 -33.62 17.50 39.25
C GLY A 227 -32.47 18.45 38.91
N ASP A 228 -31.60 18.76 39.89
CA ASP A 228 -30.53 19.75 39.74
C ASP A 228 -29.52 19.41 38.62
N VAL A 229 -29.26 18.12 38.38
CA VAL A 229 -28.36 17.62 37.32
C VAL A 229 -28.89 16.32 36.73
N GLU A 230 -29.07 16.29 35.40
CA GLU A 230 -29.35 15.07 34.64
C GLU A 230 -28.14 14.66 33.79
N PHE A 231 -27.67 13.43 33.98
CA PHE A 231 -26.59 12.86 33.18
C PHE A 231 -27.16 12.08 31.97
N PRO A 232 -26.41 12.01 30.85
CA PRO A 232 -26.76 11.11 29.75
C PRO A 232 -26.87 9.66 30.22
N LYS A 233 -27.73 8.85 29.57
CA LYS A 233 -27.90 7.42 29.89
C LYS A 233 -26.57 6.66 29.85
N ASP A 234 -25.70 7.04 28.91
CA ASP A 234 -24.40 6.41 28.69
C ASP A 234 -23.28 6.98 29.59
N TRP A 235 -23.63 7.70 30.66
CA TRP A 235 -22.64 8.34 31.54
C TRP A 235 -21.69 7.32 32.16
N LYS A 236 -22.18 6.11 32.48
CA LYS A 236 -21.38 5.02 33.03
C LYS A 236 -20.33 4.53 32.02
N GLU A 237 -20.70 4.30 30.76
CA GLU A 237 -19.71 3.91 29.74
C GLU A 237 -18.75 5.04 29.43
N LYS A 238 -19.22 6.28 29.29
CA LYS A 238 -18.35 7.45 29.08
C LYS A 238 -17.38 7.64 30.23
N THR A 239 -17.77 7.36 31.46
CA THR A 239 -16.89 7.43 32.64
C THR A 239 -15.90 6.27 32.67
N ALA A 240 -16.32 5.05 32.32
CA ALA A 240 -15.41 3.92 32.17
C ALA A 240 -14.39 4.11 31.03
N ALA A 241 -14.81 4.69 29.91
CA ALA A 241 -13.93 5.02 28.78
C ALA A 241 -12.94 6.14 29.13
N ARG A 242 -13.36 7.11 29.95
CA ARG A 242 -12.49 8.18 30.47
C ARG A 242 -11.60 7.75 31.62
N SER A 243 -11.77 6.55 32.20
CA SER A 243 -11.02 6.19 33.39
C SER A 243 -9.54 5.99 33.04
N THR A 244 -8.70 6.98 33.38
CA THR A 244 -7.23 6.93 33.35
C THR A 244 -6.66 6.07 34.50
N ALA A 245 -7.54 5.47 35.31
CA ALA A 245 -7.16 4.58 36.40
C ALA A 245 -6.31 3.44 35.84
N VAL A 246 -5.11 3.25 36.40
CA VAL A 246 -4.27 2.08 36.13
C VAL A 246 -5.18 0.86 36.36
N LYS A 247 -5.43 0.06 35.31
CA LYS A 247 -6.04 -1.26 35.49
C LYS A 247 -5.01 -2.15 36.17
N LEU A 248 -4.80 -1.94 37.47
CA LEU A 248 -3.98 -2.82 38.28
C LEU A 248 -4.59 -4.20 38.22
N THR A 249 -3.77 -5.20 37.92
CA THR A 249 -4.24 -6.58 37.91
C THR A 249 -4.68 -6.97 39.33
N ALA A 250 -5.53 -8.00 39.44
CA ALA A 250 -5.95 -8.49 40.76
C ALA A 250 -4.75 -8.90 41.63
N LYS A 251 -3.69 -9.42 41.00
CA LYS A 251 -2.43 -9.78 41.66
C LYS A 251 -1.62 -8.55 42.08
N GLU A 252 -1.48 -7.53 41.23
CA GLU A 252 -0.81 -6.28 41.64
C GLU A 252 -1.51 -5.65 42.85
N LYS A 253 -2.85 -5.66 42.89
CA LYS A 253 -3.60 -5.21 44.07
C LYS A 253 -3.33 -6.07 45.30
N ALA A 254 -3.17 -7.39 45.15
CA ALA A 254 -2.81 -8.28 46.25
C ALA A 254 -1.40 -8.00 46.77
N ILE A 255 -0.44 -7.74 45.88
CA ILE A 255 0.93 -7.35 46.24
C ILE A 255 0.95 -6.05 47.03
N LEU A 256 0.21 -5.03 46.57
CA LEU A 256 0.10 -3.75 47.29
C LEU A 256 -0.49 -3.93 48.69
N ARG A 257 -1.46 -4.84 48.86
CA ARG A 257 -2.01 -5.19 50.18
C ARG A 257 -0.96 -5.86 51.05
N ALA A 258 -0.29 -6.91 50.55
CA ALA A 258 0.77 -7.60 51.29
C ALA A 258 1.90 -6.65 51.72
N LEU A 259 2.28 -5.71 50.85
CA LEU A 259 3.30 -4.68 51.15
C LEU A 259 2.85 -3.69 52.24
N SER A 260 1.55 -3.51 52.45
CA SER A 260 0.99 -2.67 53.50
C SER A 260 0.86 -3.37 54.85
N GLU A 261 1.01 -4.70 54.89
CA GLU A 261 0.92 -5.49 56.12
C GLU A 261 2.12 -5.20 57.05
N LYS A 262 1.86 -5.27 58.36
CA LYS A 262 2.87 -5.04 59.39
C LYS A 262 3.63 -6.33 59.64
N ILE A 263 4.94 -6.31 59.40
CA ILE A 263 5.82 -7.45 59.63
C ILE A 263 6.89 -7.11 60.67
N THR A 264 7.38 -8.15 61.33
CA THR A 264 8.52 -8.08 62.24
C THR A 264 9.64 -8.97 61.69
N VAL A 265 10.83 -8.39 61.53
CA VAL A 265 12.01 -9.05 60.97
C VAL A 265 13.23 -8.78 61.83
N ASN A 266 14.08 -9.79 61.98
CA ASN A 266 15.32 -9.72 62.72
C ASN A 266 16.38 -10.52 61.97
N PHE A 267 17.22 -9.81 61.24
CA PHE A 267 18.35 -10.34 60.48
C PHE A 267 19.63 -9.96 61.23
N LYS A 268 20.47 -10.94 61.53
CA LYS A 268 21.76 -10.76 62.19
C LYS A 268 22.82 -11.48 61.38
N ASN A 269 23.60 -10.72 60.62
CA ASN A 269 24.64 -11.26 59.74
C ASN A 269 24.09 -12.35 58.78
N THR A 270 22.89 -12.12 58.24
CA THR A 270 22.19 -13.07 57.36
C THR A 270 22.53 -12.74 55.91
N LYS A 271 22.76 -13.76 55.06
CA LYS A 271 23.08 -13.54 53.64
C LYS A 271 21.89 -12.93 52.90
N LEU A 272 22.15 -12.09 51.90
CA LEU A 272 21.11 -11.46 51.09
C LEU A 272 20.14 -12.51 50.50
N GLN A 273 20.65 -13.65 50.02
CA GLN A 273 19.80 -14.73 49.49
C GLN A 273 18.78 -15.23 50.53
N ASP A 274 19.24 -15.60 51.73
CA ASP A 274 18.37 -16.09 52.81
C ASP A 274 17.35 -15.02 53.26
N VAL A 275 17.75 -13.74 53.21
CA VAL A 275 16.86 -12.59 53.51
C VAL A 275 15.73 -12.51 52.48
N LEU A 276 16.04 -12.68 51.18
CA LEU A 276 15.04 -12.68 50.12
C LEU A 276 14.05 -13.84 50.26
N ASP A 277 14.56 -15.06 50.49
CA ASP A 277 13.73 -16.26 50.66
C ASP A 277 12.80 -16.14 51.89
N THR A 278 13.30 -15.56 52.97
CA THR A 278 12.52 -15.31 54.18
C THR A 278 11.41 -14.27 53.93
N LEU A 279 11.71 -13.22 53.17
CA LEU A 279 10.73 -12.17 52.84
C LEU A 279 9.68 -12.69 51.86
N GLU A 280 10.06 -13.50 50.87
CA GLU A 280 9.14 -14.17 49.95
C GLU A 280 8.16 -15.08 50.70
N THR A 281 8.68 -15.93 51.59
CA THR A 281 7.86 -16.85 52.39
C THR A 281 6.87 -16.11 53.30
N LYS A 282 7.30 -15.00 53.93
CA LYS A 282 6.45 -14.22 54.84
C LYS A 282 5.40 -13.38 54.13
N LEU A 283 5.69 -12.88 52.93
CA LEU A 283 4.80 -12.00 52.19
C LEU A 283 3.88 -12.77 51.24
N GLY A 284 4.23 -14.00 50.86
CA GLY A 284 3.48 -14.78 49.88
C GLY A 284 3.45 -14.12 48.50
N VAL A 285 4.47 -13.32 48.19
CA VAL A 285 4.61 -12.57 46.93
C VAL A 285 5.90 -13.01 46.25
N THR A 286 5.88 -13.16 44.93
CA THR A 286 7.07 -13.46 44.14
C THR A 286 8.03 -12.27 44.15
N LEU A 287 9.21 -12.46 44.78
CA LEU A 287 10.32 -11.51 44.69
C LEU A 287 11.30 -12.00 43.64
N VAL A 288 11.57 -11.15 42.64
CA VAL A 288 12.59 -11.44 41.63
C VAL A 288 13.94 -10.97 42.19
N PRO A 289 14.92 -11.88 42.36
CA PRO A 289 16.23 -11.53 42.86
C PRO A 289 16.95 -10.55 41.91
N PRO A 290 17.91 -9.75 42.42
CA PRO A 290 18.56 -8.72 41.63
C PRO A 290 19.38 -9.31 40.49
N ASP A 291 19.23 -8.73 39.29
CA ASP A 291 19.99 -9.12 38.11
C ASP A 291 21.50 -8.94 38.35
N GLN A 292 22.33 -9.74 37.66
CA GLN A 292 23.79 -9.68 37.78
C GLN A 292 24.35 -8.28 37.46
N GLU A 293 23.67 -7.52 36.59
CA GLU A 293 24.00 -6.12 36.29
C GLU A 293 23.75 -5.21 37.49
N SER A 294 22.60 -5.36 38.17
CA SER A 294 22.27 -4.57 39.36
C SER A 294 23.23 -4.84 40.53
N LEU A 295 23.72 -6.08 40.66
CA LEU A 295 24.72 -6.47 41.68
C LEU A 295 26.12 -5.95 41.37
N LYS A 296 26.52 -5.94 40.09
CA LYS A 296 27.83 -5.40 39.66
C LYS A 296 27.95 -3.90 39.89
N GLU A 297 26.87 -3.14 39.67
CA GLU A 297 26.86 -1.68 39.83
C GLU A 297 27.09 -1.21 41.27
N ILE A 298 26.71 -2.02 42.25
CA ILE A 298 26.80 -1.71 43.68
C ILE A 298 27.93 -2.47 44.39
N GLU A 299 28.77 -3.20 43.63
CA GLU A 299 29.84 -4.07 44.14
C GLU A 299 29.37 -5.04 45.25
N ALA A 300 28.11 -5.49 45.20
CA ALA A 300 27.54 -6.42 46.18
C ALA A 300 27.41 -7.84 45.62
N SER A 301 27.46 -8.83 46.51
CA SER A 301 27.22 -10.24 46.18
C SER A 301 25.99 -10.77 46.91
N TYR A 302 25.46 -11.92 46.48
CA TYR A 302 24.40 -12.64 47.17
C TYR A 302 24.79 -13.07 48.61
N ASP A 303 26.09 -13.15 48.88
CA ASP A 303 26.65 -13.47 50.19
C ASP A 303 26.82 -12.25 51.12
N THR A 304 26.52 -11.03 50.66
CA THR A 304 26.69 -9.82 51.48
C THR A 304 25.83 -9.93 52.75
N PRO A 305 26.43 -9.82 53.95
CA PRO A 305 25.70 -9.95 55.19
C PRO A 305 24.86 -8.72 55.49
N ILE A 306 23.59 -8.94 55.85
CA ILE A 306 22.63 -7.89 56.20
C ILE A 306 22.28 -8.02 57.68
N THR A 307 22.33 -6.90 58.39
CA THR A 307 21.90 -6.80 59.79
C THR A 307 20.80 -5.76 59.91
N LEU A 308 19.59 -6.21 60.23
CA LEU A 308 18.42 -5.33 60.34
C LEU A 308 17.43 -5.88 61.37
N ASN A 309 17.01 -5.03 62.30
CA ASN A 309 16.01 -5.38 63.30
C ASN A 309 14.88 -4.34 63.28
N LEU A 310 13.71 -4.73 62.80
CA LEU A 310 12.53 -3.86 62.71
C LEU A 310 11.30 -4.58 63.25
N ARG A 311 10.53 -3.89 64.10
CA ARG A 311 9.31 -4.41 64.76
C ARG A 311 8.10 -3.55 64.39
N GLY A 312 7.01 -4.19 63.96
CA GLY A 312 5.72 -3.52 63.75
C GLY A 312 5.68 -2.51 62.59
N VAL A 313 6.58 -2.63 61.62
CA VAL A 313 6.66 -1.75 60.45
C VAL A 313 6.01 -2.40 59.23
N SER A 314 5.56 -1.61 58.26
CA SER A 314 5.03 -2.15 57.00
C SER A 314 6.11 -2.88 56.21
N ALA A 315 5.73 -3.94 55.50
CA ALA A 315 6.63 -4.68 54.61
C ALA A 315 7.31 -3.78 53.58
N ARG A 316 6.59 -2.77 53.08
CA ARG A 316 7.12 -1.65 52.26
C ARG A 316 8.36 -0.99 52.89
N THR A 317 8.28 -0.65 54.16
CA THR A 317 9.36 0.03 54.88
C THR A 317 10.54 -0.92 55.13
N VAL A 318 10.25 -2.19 55.42
CA VAL A 318 11.29 -3.22 55.57
C VAL A 318 12.08 -3.40 54.28
N LEU A 319 11.39 -3.65 53.15
CA LEU A 319 12.04 -3.83 51.85
C LEU A 319 12.87 -2.60 51.47
N ARG A 320 12.30 -1.41 51.64
CA ARG A 320 13.02 -0.15 51.37
C ARG A 320 14.28 -0.05 52.23
N LYS A 321 14.22 -0.38 53.51
CA LYS A 321 15.35 -0.25 54.43
C LYS A 321 16.46 -1.28 54.14
N VAL A 322 16.08 -2.54 53.88
CA VAL A 322 17.02 -3.61 53.50
C VAL A 322 17.81 -3.22 52.26
N PHE A 323 17.13 -2.73 51.23
CA PHE A 323 17.77 -2.41 49.95
C PHE A 323 18.47 -1.05 49.95
N ALA A 324 17.98 -0.07 50.73
CA ALA A 324 18.61 1.24 50.85
C ALA A 324 20.05 1.16 51.36
N ASP A 325 20.32 0.27 52.32
CA ASP A 325 21.68 0.10 52.87
C ASP A 325 22.66 -0.49 51.83
N LEU A 326 22.14 -1.14 50.78
CA LEU A 326 22.92 -1.69 49.65
C LEU A 326 22.88 -0.80 48.40
N GLY A 327 22.23 0.36 48.45
CA GLY A 327 22.03 1.21 47.27
C GLY A 327 21.07 0.65 46.22
N MET A 328 20.24 -0.34 46.58
CA MET A 328 19.20 -0.92 45.74
C MET A 328 17.81 -0.39 46.09
N THR A 329 16.85 -0.62 45.21
CA THR A 329 15.43 -0.35 45.44
C THR A 329 14.58 -1.46 44.84
N TYR A 330 13.27 -1.43 45.06
CA TYR A 330 12.33 -2.34 44.44
C TYR A 330 11.35 -1.61 43.53
N VAL A 331 10.90 -2.29 42.47
CA VAL A 331 9.88 -1.81 41.54
C VAL A 331 8.86 -2.92 41.32
N ILE A 332 7.58 -2.60 41.46
CA ILE A 332 6.48 -3.53 41.14
C ILE A 332 6.22 -3.43 39.64
N LYS A 333 6.36 -4.55 38.94
CA LYS A 333 6.12 -4.67 37.51
C LYS A 333 5.66 -6.09 37.19
N ASP A 334 4.78 -6.26 36.21
CA ASP A 334 4.40 -7.58 35.68
C ASP A 334 4.01 -8.58 36.78
N GLU A 335 3.20 -8.12 37.75
CA GLU A 335 2.73 -8.93 38.88
C GLU A 335 3.82 -9.46 39.83
N SER A 336 5.04 -8.90 39.80
CA SER A 336 6.17 -9.30 40.65
C SER A 336 6.94 -8.10 41.20
N ILE A 337 7.70 -8.32 42.29
CA ILE A 337 8.57 -7.30 42.89
C ILE A 337 9.98 -7.50 42.33
N TYR A 338 10.46 -6.58 41.50
CA TYR A 338 11.83 -6.58 40.99
C TYR A 338 12.73 -5.80 41.93
N ILE A 339 13.82 -6.41 42.38
CA ILE A 339 14.87 -5.75 43.17
C ILE A 339 15.97 -5.32 42.20
N VAL A 340 16.22 -4.02 42.11
CA VAL A 340 17.11 -3.45 41.08
C VAL A 340 17.96 -2.33 41.64
N SER A 341 19.05 -1.99 40.96
CA SER A 341 19.85 -0.80 41.28
C SER A 341 19.03 0.50 41.12
N GLN A 342 19.47 1.58 41.76
CA GLN A 342 18.81 2.90 41.59
C GLN A 342 18.85 3.42 40.15
N GLN A 343 19.84 3.03 39.35
CA GLN A 343 19.95 3.43 37.95
C GLN A 343 18.90 2.71 37.11
N ARG A 344 18.84 1.37 37.24
CA ARG A 344 17.87 0.54 36.52
C ARG A 344 16.43 0.84 36.93
N ALA A 345 16.20 1.17 38.20
CA ALA A 345 14.89 1.59 38.69
C ALA A 345 14.33 2.80 37.92
N LYS A 346 15.18 3.77 37.53
CA LYS A 346 14.77 4.96 36.76
C LYS A 346 14.26 4.58 35.37
N GLU A 347 14.81 3.53 34.77
CA GLU A 347 14.43 3.06 33.43
C GLU A 347 13.09 2.33 33.43
N LEU A 348 12.74 1.69 34.55
CA LEU A 348 11.47 0.97 34.73
C LEU A 348 10.31 1.88 35.16
N MET A 349 10.56 3.19 35.36
CA MET A 349 9.51 4.15 35.68
C MET A 349 8.66 4.49 34.46
N VAL A 350 7.38 4.71 34.70
CA VAL A 350 6.44 5.15 33.66
C VAL A 350 6.19 6.65 33.81
N THR A 351 6.00 7.34 32.69
CA THR A 351 5.63 8.76 32.67
C THR A 351 4.15 8.90 32.35
N ARG A 352 3.40 9.65 33.17
CA ARG A 352 1.97 9.89 32.97
C ARG A 352 1.62 11.36 33.16
N ALA A 353 0.65 11.82 32.37
CA ALA A 353 0.07 13.15 32.50
C ALA A 353 -1.27 13.08 33.25
N TYR A 354 -1.42 13.91 34.28
CA TYR A 354 -2.64 14.08 35.07
C TYR A 354 -3.19 15.48 34.85
N TYR A 355 -4.34 15.59 34.22
CA TYR A 355 -5.02 16.87 34.04
C TYR A 355 -5.48 17.41 35.40
N ILE A 356 -5.14 18.67 35.69
CA ILE A 356 -5.49 19.35 36.96
C ILE A 356 -6.13 20.72 36.72
N GLY A 357 -6.61 20.99 35.49
CA GLY A 357 -7.09 22.32 35.12
C GLY A 357 -8.34 22.77 35.89
N ASP A 358 -9.18 21.82 36.30
CA ASP A 358 -10.34 22.04 37.18
C ASP A 358 -9.91 22.45 38.60
N ILE A 359 -8.93 21.77 39.18
CA ILE A 359 -8.38 22.10 40.51
C ILE A 359 -7.71 23.48 40.47
N LEU A 360 -6.93 23.78 39.43
CA LEU A 360 -6.28 25.07 39.27
C LEU A 360 -7.28 26.22 39.11
N ALA A 361 -8.38 25.99 38.37
CA ALA A 361 -9.44 26.96 38.21
C ALA A 361 -10.15 27.23 39.56
N ALA A 362 -10.46 26.18 40.33
CA ALA A 362 -11.11 26.29 41.64
C ALA A 362 -10.23 27.00 42.67
N MET A 363 -8.91 26.80 42.67
CA MET A 363 -7.98 27.51 43.57
C MET A 363 -7.76 28.97 43.16
N SER A 364 -8.13 29.36 41.94
CA SER A 364 -7.98 30.73 41.46
C SER A 364 -9.18 31.64 41.83
N THR A 365 -10.26 31.09 42.39
CA THR A 365 -11.49 31.84 42.72
C THR A 365 -11.54 32.37 44.17
N ALA A 366 -10.41 32.49 44.87
CA ALA A 366 -10.36 33.13 46.19
C ALA A 366 -9.86 34.59 46.06
N PRO A 367 -10.75 35.60 45.94
CA PRO A 367 -10.34 36.97 46.13
C PRO A 367 -10.18 37.23 47.64
N VAL A 368 -8.96 37.08 48.15
CA VAL A 368 -8.60 37.76 49.40
C VAL A 368 -8.36 39.22 49.03
N GLN A 369 -9.41 40.04 49.01
CA GLN A 369 -9.22 41.49 48.93
C GLN A 369 -8.71 41.99 50.29
N PRO A 370 -7.55 42.65 50.38
CA PRO A 370 -7.20 43.40 51.57
C PRO A 370 -8.13 44.63 51.68
N LEU A 371 -8.93 44.69 52.74
CA LEU A 371 -9.82 45.81 53.08
C LEU A 371 -9.03 47.03 53.62
N ALA A 372 -8.07 47.57 52.88
CA ALA A 372 -7.26 48.69 53.35
C ALA A 372 -7.13 49.82 52.31
N GLY A 373 -7.78 50.96 52.60
CA GLY A 373 -7.19 52.27 52.34
C GLY A 373 -7.94 53.26 51.45
N GLY A 374 -8.74 54.15 52.08
CA GLY A 374 -8.69 55.60 51.83
C GLY A 374 -9.41 56.21 50.61
N LEU A 375 -10.57 56.82 50.85
CA LEU A 375 -11.15 57.85 49.97
C LEU A 375 -10.26 59.13 49.99
N PRO A 376 -9.80 59.68 48.85
CA PRO A 376 -9.09 60.95 48.85
C PRO A 376 -10.08 62.11 48.96
N LEU A 377 -10.07 62.78 50.11
CA LEU A 377 -10.61 64.14 50.28
C LEU A 377 -9.66 65.13 49.59
N ASN A 378 -10.14 65.83 48.58
CA ASN A 378 -9.41 66.93 47.93
C ASN A 378 -9.57 68.22 48.77
N PRO A 379 -8.48 68.86 49.26
CA PRO A 379 -8.56 70.11 49.99
C PRO A 379 -8.25 71.30 49.07
N GLY A 380 -9.23 72.17 48.80
CA GLY A 380 -8.94 73.40 48.06
C GLY A 380 -10.13 74.22 47.56
N GLY A 381 -10.75 75.00 48.45
CA GLY A 381 -11.40 76.29 48.11
C GLY A 381 -12.81 76.26 47.50
N PRO A 382 -13.54 77.39 47.53
CA PRO A 382 -14.83 77.46 48.22
C PRO A 382 -16.03 77.67 47.27
N GLN A 383 -17.25 77.32 47.74
CA GLN A 383 -18.34 78.27 48.02
C GLN A 383 -19.71 77.58 48.11
N LEU A 384 -20.34 77.70 49.28
CA LEU A 384 -21.79 77.56 49.46
C LEU A 384 -22.44 78.88 49.00
N GLY A 385 -23.39 78.80 48.06
CA GLY A 385 -24.17 79.94 47.60
C GLY A 385 -25.37 79.49 46.78
N ALA A 386 -26.56 79.86 47.24
CA ALA A 386 -27.86 79.47 46.73
C ALA A 386 -28.14 79.94 45.28
N GLY A 387 -28.89 79.13 44.52
CA GLY A 387 -29.43 79.52 43.22
C GLY A 387 -30.19 78.38 42.54
N LEU A 388 -31.52 78.45 42.58
CA LEU A 388 -32.44 77.60 41.82
C LEU A 388 -32.24 77.80 40.31
N GLN A 389 -31.99 76.73 39.55
CA GLN A 389 -32.40 76.58 38.14
C GLN A 389 -32.65 75.10 37.79
N PRO A 390 -33.75 74.76 37.10
CA PRO A 390 -34.03 73.42 36.60
C PRO A 390 -33.55 73.26 35.15
N PHE A 391 -33.08 72.05 34.82
CA PHE A 391 -32.77 71.51 33.47
C PHE A 391 -31.75 72.25 32.59
N ALA A 392 -30.55 71.67 32.46
CA ALA A 392 -29.77 71.72 31.23
C ALA A 392 -28.97 70.41 31.06
N PHE A 393 -29.28 69.69 29.99
CA PHE A 393 -28.58 68.51 29.49
C PHE A 393 -27.17 68.96 29.05
N GLY A 394 -26.12 68.52 29.75
CA GLY A 394 -24.74 68.89 29.45
C GLY A 394 -23.81 67.75 29.84
N ALA A 395 -23.06 67.24 28.87
CA ALA A 395 -22.16 66.10 28.97
C ALA A 395 -21.20 66.20 30.17
N LEU A 396 -21.25 65.21 31.06
CA LEU A 396 -20.13 64.92 31.95
C LEU A 396 -19.03 64.21 31.11
N PRO A 397 -17.78 64.69 31.11
CA PRO A 397 -16.69 63.84 30.68
C PRO A 397 -16.57 62.71 31.71
N VAL A 398 -16.86 61.48 31.28
CA VAL A 398 -16.37 60.27 31.95
C VAL A 398 -14.85 60.37 31.96
N GLN A 399 -14.28 60.81 33.06
CA GLN A 399 -12.86 60.65 33.32
C GLN A 399 -12.62 59.16 33.50
N ALA A 400 -12.10 58.53 32.45
CA ALA A 400 -11.71 57.14 32.48
C ALA A 400 -10.72 56.91 33.63
N ALA A 401 -11.08 56.03 34.56
CA ALA A 401 -10.10 55.42 35.44
C ALA A 401 -8.96 54.88 34.55
N PRO A 402 -7.67 55.05 34.93
CA PRO A 402 -6.58 54.53 34.13
C PRO A 402 -6.79 53.02 33.96
N ALA A 403 -7.10 52.63 32.72
CA ALA A 403 -7.23 51.25 32.34
C ALA A 403 -5.87 50.58 32.57
N ASN A 404 -5.76 49.77 33.62
CA ASN A 404 -4.73 48.76 33.65
C ASN A 404 -4.88 47.96 32.34
N PRO A 405 -3.82 47.82 31.52
CA PRO A 405 -3.94 47.09 30.28
C PRO A 405 -4.43 45.67 30.60
N PRO A 406 -5.34 45.08 29.79
CA PRO A 406 -5.86 43.72 30.00
C PRO A 406 -4.74 42.67 30.08
N GLN A 407 -3.53 43.02 29.62
CA GLN A 407 -2.32 42.23 29.75
C GLN A 407 -1.83 42.06 31.20
N ALA A 408 -2.00 43.06 32.08
CA ALA A 408 -1.56 42.95 33.48
C ALA A 408 -2.47 42.01 34.30
N ALA A 409 -3.78 42.02 34.02
CA ALA A 409 -4.73 41.08 34.63
C ALA A 409 -4.52 39.64 34.12
N ALA A 410 -4.27 39.47 32.82
CA ALA A 410 -3.96 38.16 32.23
C ALA A 410 -2.61 37.60 32.71
N GLN A 411 -1.58 38.46 32.87
CA GLN A 411 -0.28 38.08 33.44
C GLN A 411 -0.38 37.73 34.93
N GLY A 412 -1.18 38.47 35.70
CA GLY A 412 -1.46 38.17 37.10
C GLY A 412 -2.16 36.82 37.28
N GLN A 413 -3.17 36.53 36.46
CA GLN A 413 -3.85 35.23 36.46
C GLN A 413 -2.94 34.08 36.04
N ALA A 414 -2.11 34.25 35.01
CA ALA A 414 -1.15 33.24 34.59
C ALA A 414 -0.10 32.94 35.69
N ASN A 415 0.39 33.96 36.39
CA ASN A 415 1.31 33.78 37.52
C ASN A 415 0.65 33.02 38.68
N ASN A 416 -0.62 33.31 38.98
CA ASN A 416 -1.37 32.59 40.01
C ASN A 416 -1.56 31.11 39.66
N VAL A 417 -1.83 30.76 38.40
CA VAL A 417 -1.99 29.36 37.97
C VAL A 417 -0.69 28.56 38.13
N VAL A 418 0.46 29.16 37.81
CA VAL A 418 1.77 28.50 37.97
C VAL A 418 2.11 28.31 39.46
N GLN A 419 1.82 29.30 40.32
CA GLN A 419 2.01 29.18 41.77
C GLN A 419 1.08 28.11 42.39
N ASN A 420 -0.17 28.11 41.97
CA ASN A 420 -1.17 27.10 42.34
C ASN A 420 -0.73 25.68 41.93
N ALA A 421 -0.19 25.53 40.72
CA ALA A 421 0.38 24.26 40.27
C ALA A 421 1.59 23.86 41.12
N ALA A 422 2.46 24.81 41.49
CA ALA A 422 3.58 24.54 42.39
C ALA A 422 3.14 24.06 43.78
N ALA A 423 2.07 24.66 44.33
CA ALA A 423 1.49 24.23 45.60
C ALA A 423 0.95 22.78 45.50
N ILE A 424 0.26 22.42 44.42
CA ILE A 424 -0.20 21.04 44.20
C ILE A 424 0.99 20.08 44.09
N MET A 425 2.04 20.46 43.36
CA MET A 425 3.25 19.63 43.25
C MET A 425 3.90 19.36 44.62
N GLU A 426 3.89 20.35 45.52
CA GLU A 426 4.38 20.18 46.90
C GLU A 426 3.48 19.25 47.74
N ILE A 427 2.16 19.40 47.62
CA ILE A 427 1.20 18.51 48.30
C ILE A 427 1.39 17.07 47.82
N VAL A 428 1.52 16.84 46.51
CA VAL A 428 1.75 15.50 45.96
C VAL A 428 3.07 14.92 46.47
N ARG A 429 4.15 15.72 46.50
CA ARG A 429 5.46 15.27 47.00
C ARG A 429 5.46 14.93 48.49
N SER A 430 4.72 15.67 49.30
CA SER A 430 4.65 15.47 50.77
C SER A 430 3.64 14.41 51.21
N SER A 431 2.59 14.14 50.41
CA SER A 431 1.54 13.17 50.75
C SER A 431 1.76 11.78 50.15
N VAL A 432 2.31 11.69 48.93
CA VAL A 432 2.43 10.42 48.20
C VAL A 432 3.88 9.94 48.22
N ASP A 433 4.15 8.89 49.00
CA ASP A 433 5.47 8.27 49.19
C ASP A 433 6.65 9.28 49.19
N PRO A 434 6.81 10.11 50.24
CA PRO A 434 7.70 11.26 50.21
C PRO A 434 9.15 10.93 49.86
N GLN A 435 9.63 9.76 50.28
CA GLN A 435 11.01 9.30 50.04
C GLN A 435 11.23 8.82 48.59
N SER A 436 10.18 8.70 47.77
CA SER A 436 10.26 8.26 46.37
C SER A 436 10.64 9.39 45.39
N TRP A 437 10.55 10.65 45.83
CA TRP A 437 10.81 11.83 45.01
C TRP A 437 12.28 12.24 45.03
N ARG A 438 12.76 12.77 43.90
CA ARG A 438 14.15 13.18 43.69
C ARG A 438 14.70 14.12 44.76
N GLU A 439 13.86 15.02 45.26
CA GLU A 439 14.20 16.00 46.29
C GLU A 439 14.50 15.36 47.65
N ASN A 440 13.94 14.17 47.90
CA ASN A 440 14.15 13.39 49.12
C ASN A 440 15.07 12.18 48.91
N GLY A 441 15.88 12.20 47.84
CA GLY A 441 16.82 11.12 47.52
C GLY A 441 16.23 9.96 46.71
N GLY A 442 14.96 10.07 46.30
CA GLY A 442 14.31 9.11 45.41
C GLY A 442 14.64 9.34 43.93
N ALA A 443 13.94 8.62 43.05
CA ALA A 443 14.18 8.66 41.60
C ALA A 443 13.04 9.28 40.78
N GLY A 444 11.87 9.53 41.39
CA GLY A 444 10.73 10.09 40.69
C GLY A 444 10.76 11.60 40.55
N THR A 445 10.09 12.09 39.52
CA THR A 445 10.02 13.52 39.19
C THR A 445 8.59 13.94 38.85
N ILE A 446 8.23 15.16 39.24
CA ILE A 446 6.96 15.80 38.93
C ILE A 446 7.22 17.16 38.28
N THR A 447 6.55 17.44 37.16
CA THR A 447 6.62 18.74 36.48
C THR A 447 5.24 19.19 36.04
N TYR A 448 5.03 20.50 35.91
CA TYR A 448 3.79 21.07 35.42
C TYR A 448 3.93 21.51 33.96
N ASN A 449 3.00 21.08 33.10
CA ASN A 449 2.88 21.57 31.74
C ASN A 449 1.69 22.54 31.65
N ALA A 450 2.00 23.83 31.43
CA ALA A 450 1.00 24.89 31.39
C ALA A 450 0.06 24.79 30.17
N ALA A 451 0.56 24.37 29.00
CA ALA A 451 -0.24 24.26 27.78
C ALA A 451 -1.31 23.17 27.87
N ALA A 452 -0.98 22.06 28.54
CA ALA A 452 -1.90 20.95 28.77
C ALA A 452 -2.63 21.03 30.12
N MET A 453 -2.36 22.06 30.94
CA MET A 453 -2.83 22.18 32.35
C MET A 453 -2.70 20.86 33.13
N SER A 454 -1.57 20.16 32.96
CA SER A 454 -1.38 18.80 33.44
C SER A 454 -0.07 18.64 34.21
N LEU A 455 -0.09 17.80 35.24
CA LEU A 455 1.11 17.33 35.94
C LEU A 455 1.69 16.13 35.20
N VAL A 456 2.92 16.25 34.74
CA VAL A 456 3.69 15.16 34.15
C VAL A 456 4.52 14.52 35.26
N ILE A 457 4.15 13.31 35.64
CA ILE A 457 4.77 12.55 36.72
C ILE A 457 5.49 11.36 36.11
N ARG A 458 6.79 11.22 36.39
CA ARG A 458 7.58 10.02 36.09
C ARG A 458 7.86 9.30 37.39
N GLN A 459 7.25 8.14 37.58
CA GLN A 459 7.40 7.36 38.80
C GLN A 459 7.07 5.87 38.58
N SER A 460 7.28 5.04 39.59
CA SER A 460 6.85 3.64 39.58
C SER A 460 5.32 3.49 39.41
N ALA A 461 4.90 2.36 38.83
CA ALA A 461 3.49 2.06 38.60
C ALA A 461 2.64 2.12 39.89
N GLU A 462 3.26 1.83 41.02
CA GLU A 462 2.61 1.89 42.33
C GLU A 462 2.27 3.31 42.79
N VAL A 463 3.17 4.27 42.63
CA VAL A 463 2.85 5.66 43.00
C VAL A 463 1.76 6.19 42.07
N HIS A 464 1.80 5.82 40.78
CA HIS A 464 0.71 6.12 39.87
C HIS A 464 -0.62 5.48 40.28
N ALA A 465 -0.60 4.29 40.88
CA ALA A 465 -1.77 3.66 41.47
C ALA A 465 -2.30 4.44 42.67
N GLN A 466 -1.42 4.89 43.58
CA GLN A 466 -1.79 5.70 44.75
C GLN A 466 -2.40 7.05 44.35
N LEU A 467 -1.84 7.69 43.32
CA LEU A 467 -2.39 8.91 42.72
C LEU A 467 -3.78 8.67 42.11
N ALA A 468 -3.99 7.53 41.45
CA ALA A 468 -5.26 7.20 40.80
C ALA A 468 -6.35 6.70 41.75
N SER A 469 -5.98 6.02 42.85
CA SER A 469 -6.92 5.48 43.84
C SER A 469 -7.42 6.50 44.85
N GLY A 470 -7.06 7.79 44.69
CA GLY A 470 -7.44 8.85 45.61
C GLY A 470 -6.73 8.72 46.96
N GLY A 471 -5.40 8.91 46.97
CA GLY A 471 -4.60 9.08 48.20
C GLY A 471 -5.02 10.25 49.12
N LEU A 472 -6.17 10.89 48.86
CA LEU A 472 -6.84 11.88 49.71
C LEU A 472 -8.04 11.31 50.50
N ALA A 473 -8.33 10.02 50.35
CA ALA A 473 -9.37 9.32 51.12
C ALA A 473 -8.73 8.41 52.17
N LYS A 474 -8.10 9.02 53.18
CA LYS A 474 -8.03 8.49 54.54
C LYS A 474 -7.71 9.60 55.52
#